data_AF-A0A7W0TP52-F1
#
_entry.id   AF-A0A7W0TP52-F1
#
_cell.length_a   1.000
_cell.length_b   1.000
_cell.length_c   1.000
_cell.angle_alpha   90.00
_cell.angle_beta   90.00
_cell.angle_gamma   90.00
#
_symmetry.space_group_name_H-M   'P 1'
#
loop_
_entity.id
_entity.type
_entity.pdbx_description
1 polymer ?
#
loop_
_entity_poly.entity_id
_entity_poly.type
_entity_poly.pdbx_seq_one_letter_code
_entity_poly.pdbx_strand_id
1 'polypeptide(L)'
;MSDEFVFVPGRTILEGVDGGPAVVANHVVPLIDVMNFPGFLQLSPENMYVVANTPLNLQWLSYIAAAALASPSMAQIIGPLDEGWLAEQALMQARVRGELEQLIRQLLAGQP
;
A
#
# COMPACT_ATOMS: atom_id res chain seq x y z
N MET A 1 20.17 24.61 19.04
CA MET A 1 19.87 23.29 18.44
C MET A 1 18.57 23.47 17.68
N SER A 2 18.66 23.57 16.37
CA SER A 2 17.48 23.53 15.49
C SER A 2 17.06 22.07 15.39
N ASP A 3 15.85 21.76 15.82
CA ASP A 3 15.20 20.49 15.52
C ASP A 3 15.04 20.41 14.00
N GLU A 4 15.99 19.77 13.35
CA GLU A 4 15.89 19.39 11.96
C GLU A 4 14.85 18.27 11.91
N PHE A 5 13.61 18.63 11.57
CA PHE A 5 12.57 17.65 11.25
C PHE A 5 13.18 16.69 10.23
N VAL A 6 13.41 15.44 10.66
CA VAL A 6 13.99 14.41 9.79
C VAL A 6 12.97 14.17 8.68
N PHE A 7 13.23 14.75 7.52
CA PHE A 7 12.46 14.49 6.32
C PHE A 7 12.59 13.00 6.02
N VAL A 8 11.47 12.28 6.06
CA VAL A 8 11.46 10.85 5.74
C VAL A 8 10.94 10.74 4.30
N PRO A 9 11.80 10.52 3.29
CA PRO A 9 11.41 10.57 1.89
C PRO A 9 10.52 9.38 1.45
N GLY A 10 9.97 8.59 2.38
CA GLY A 10 9.23 7.36 2.12
C GLY A 10 10.07 6.20 1.57
N ARG A 11 11.19 6.51 0.89
CA ARG A 11 12.12 5.59 0.24
C ARG A 11 13.27 5.10 1.13
N THR A 12 13.50 5.75 2.27
CA THR A 12 14.59 5.36 3.17
C THR A 12 14.13 4.20 4.05
N ILE A 13 14.82 3.06 3.91
CA ILE A 13 14.70 1.95 4.85
C ILE A 13 15.64 2.22 6.03
N LEU A 14 15.07 2.29 7.23
CA LEU A 14 15.83 2.47 8.47
C LEU A 14 16.25 1.10 9.02
N GLU A 15 17.19 1.12 9.96
CA GLU A 15 17.58 -0.06 10.72
C GLU A 15 16.54 -0.38 11.81
N GLY A 16 16.21 -1.65 11.94
CA GLY A 16 15.30 -2.20 12.94
C GLY A 16 16.01 -2.50 14.26
N VAL A 17 15.24 -2.81 15.29
CA VAL A 17 15.75 -3.13 16.64
C VAL A 17 16.62 -4.39 16.69
N ASP A 18 16.53 -5.24 15.68
CA ASP A 18 17.32 -6.46 15.48
C ASP A 18 18.56 -6.25 14.60
N GLY A 19 18.83 -5.01 14.16
CA GLY A 19 19.90 -4.68 13.22
C GLY A 19 19.58 -4.99 11.75
N GLY A 20 18.35 -5.45 11.46
CA GLY A 20 17.87 -5.71 10.10
C GLY A 20 17.21 -4.49 9.45
N PRO A 21 16.89 -4.51 8.14
CA PRO A 21 16.09 -3.46 7.52
C PRO A 21 14.66 -3.45 8.10
N ALA A 22 14.24 -2.32 8.66
CA ALA A 22 12.90 -2.11 9.21
C ALA A 22 11.86 -1.89 8.09
N VAL A 23 11.49 -2.97 7.42
CA VAL A 23 10.46 -3.00 6.36
C VAL A 23 9.19 -3.70 6.81
N VAL A 24 8.06 -3.26 6.25
CA VAL A 24 6.76 -3.89 6.40
C VAL A 24 6.13 -4.08 5.02
N ALA A 25 5.40 -5.19 4.86
CA ALA A 25 4.52 -5.36 3.72
C ALA A 25 3.27 -4.50 3.94
N ASN A 26 2.93 -3.66 2.98
CA ASN A 26 1.74 -2.82 2.99
C ASN A 26 0.95 -2.97 1.69
N HIS A 27 -0.36 -2.75 1.76
CA HIS A 27 -1.18 -2.78 0.56
C HIS A 27 -0.98 -1.52 -0.29
N VAL A 28 -0.85 -1.68 -1.61
CA VAL A 28 -0.81 -0.57 -2.56
C VAL A 28 -2.20 0.07 -2.67
N VAL A 29 -3.23 -0.75 -2.86
CA VAL A 29 -4.64 -0.36 -2.77
C VAL A 29 -5.18 -0.85 -1.42
N PRO A 30 -5.64 0.05 -0.53
CA PRO A 30 -6.21 -0.33 0.75
C PRO A 30 -7.31 -1.38 0.62
N LEU A 31 -7.36 -2.36 1.53
CA LEU A 31 -8.36 -3.43 1.49
C LEU A 31 -9.80 -2.90 1.49
N ILE A 32 -10.06 -1.78 2.18
CA ILE A 32 -11.37 -1.12 2.18
C ILE A 32 -11.76 -0.64 0.77
N ASP A 33 -10.82 -0.18 -0.04
CA ASP A 33 -11.08 0.23 -1.41
C ASP A 33 -11.30 -0.98 -2.32
N VAL A 34 -10.54 -2.05 -2.13
CA VAL A 34 -10.69 -3.32 -2.88
C VAL A 34 -12.09 -3.91 -2.66
N MET A 35 -12.59 -3.88 -1.42
CA MET A 35 -13.95 -4.36 -1.10
C MET A 35 -15.06 -3.59 -1.85
N ASN A 36 -14.78 -2.36 -2.25
CA ASN A 36 -15.70 -1.51 -3.00
C ASN A 36 -15.57 -1.67 -4.53
N PHE A 37 -14.70 -2.56 -5.02
CA PHE A 37 -14.57 -2.78 -6.46
C PHE A 37 -15.79 -3.50 -7.05
N PRO A 38 -16.24 -3.09 -8.26
CA PRO A 38 -17.31 -3.79 -8.96
C PRO A 38 -17.01 -5.28 -9.09
N GLY A 39 -17.93 -6.12 -8.62
CA GLY A 39 -17.82 -7.58 -8.71
C GLY A 39 -17.02 -8.26 -7.60
N PHE A 40 -16.31 -7.51 -6.73
CA PHE A 40 -15.54 -8.12 -5.64
C PHE A 40 -16.41 -8.98 -4.73
N LEU A 41 -17.56 -8.46 -4.30
CA LEU A 41 -18.51 -9.17 -3.42
C LEU A 41 -19.25 -10.33 -4.12
N GLN A 42 -19.06 -10.54 -5.42
CA GLN A 42 -19.65 -11.65 -6.18
C GLN A 42 -18.67 -12.83 -6.30
N LEU A 43 -17.41 -12.65 -5.92
CA LEU A 43 -16.40 -13.71 -5.90
C LEU A 43 -16.70 -14.73 -4.80
N SER A 44 -16.16 -15.95 -4.93
CA SER A 44 -16.09 -16.88 -3.82
C SER A 44 -15.13 -16.34 -2.73
N PRO A 45 -15.26 -16.78 -1.47
CA PRO A 45 -14.34 -16.38 -0.40
C PRO A 45 -12.87 -16.63 -0.74
N GLU A 46 -12.55 -17.73 -1.43
CA GLU A 46 -11.20 -18.06 -1.88
C GLU A 46 -10.68 -17.03 -2.89
N ASN A 47 -11.52 -16.64 -3.86
CA ASN A 47 -11.16 -15.63 -4.86
C ASN A 47 -11.07 -14.22 -4.25
N MET A 48 -11.92 -13.89 -3.27
CA MET A 48 -11.77 -12.65 -2.50
C MET A 48 -10.41 -12.61 -1.78
N TYR A 49 -10.00 -13.72 -1.17
CA TYR A 49 -8.70 -13.83 -0.50
C TYR A 49 -7.53 -13.65 -1.49
N VAL A 50 -7.61 -14.25 -2.68
CA VAL A 50 -6.61 -14.09 -3.75
C VAL A 50 -6.49 -12.63 -4.19
N VAL A 51 -7.62 -11.96 -4.46
CA VAL A 51 -7.61 -10.55 -4.89
C VAL A 51 -7.08 -9.63 -3.78
N ALA A 52 -7.44 -9.89 -2.52
CA ALA A 52 -7.00 -9.08 -1.38
C ALA A 52 -5.49 -9.19 -1.13
N ASN A 53 -4.92 -10.40 -1.23
CA ASN A 53 -3.54 -10.71 -0.82
C ASN A 53 -2.60 -11.00 -1.99
N THR A 54 -3.00 -10.70 -3.22
CA THR A 54 -2.13 -10.91 -4.39
C THR A 54 -0.83 -10.12 -4.24
N PRO A 55 0.34 -10.68 -4.63
CA PRO A 55 1.61 -9.95 -4.62
C PRO A 55 1.56 -8.63 -5.39
N LEU A 56 0.69 -8.54 -6.40
CA LEU A 56 0.42 -7.31 -7.15
C LEU A 56 -0.05 -6.16 -6.24
N ASN A 57 -0.81 -6.45 -5.18
CA ASN A 57 -1.33 -5.43 -4.27
C ASN A 57 -0.42 -5.18 -3.06
N LEU A 58 0.78 -5.75 -3.02
CA LEU A 58 1.71 -5.64 -1.90
C LEU A 58 2.95 -4.85 -2.30
N GLN A 59 3.42 -4.00 -1.38
CA GLN A 59 4.68 -3.27 -1.50
C GLN A 59 5.48 -3.32 -0.18
N TRP A 60 6.79 -3.24 -0.30
CA TRP A 60 7.69 -3.10 0.85
C TRP A 60 7.90 -1.63 1.17
N LEU A 61 7.60 -1.23 2.41
CA LEU A 61 7.77 0.13 2.90
C LEU A 61 8.57 0.13 4.19
N SER A 62 9.23 1.25 4.50
CA SER A 62 9.68 1.46 5.88
C SER A 62 8.48 1.57 6.81
N TYR A 63 8.65 1.17 8.08
CA TYR A 63 7.57 1.24 9.07
C TYR A 63 6.96 2.65 9.17
N ILE A 64 7.80 3.68 9.15
CA ILE A 64 7.39 5.08 9.23
C ILE A 64 6.55 5.48 8.02
N ALA A 65 6.97 5.12 6.81
CA ALA A 65 6.23 5.43 5.59
C ALA A 65 4.85 4.74 5.57
N ALA A 66 4.80 3.46 5.98
CA ALA A 66 3.55 2.72 6.09
C ALA A 66 2.60 3.34 7.13
N ALA A 67 3.11 3.73 8.30
CA ALA A 67 2.31 4.36 9.35
C ALA A 67 1.74 5.72 8.91
N ALA A 68 2.54 6.52 8.19
CA ALA A 68 2.11 7.82 7.68
C ALA A 68 1.04 7.68 6.57
N LEU A 69 1.15 6.69 5.68
CA LEU A 69 0.12 6.40 4.67
C LEU A 69 -1.18 5.90 5.28
N ALA A 70 -1.10 5.10 6.36
CA ALA A 70 -2.28 4.54 7.02
C ALA A 70 -3.06 5.57 7.84
N SER A 71 -2.43 6.66 8.28
CA SER A 71 -3.05 7.63 9.18
C SER A 71 -2.59 9.07 8.93
N PRO A 72 -3.52 9.99 8.60
CA PRO A 72 -3.23 11.42 8.52
C PRO A 72 -2.70 12.03 9.82
N SER A 73 -3.07 11.49 10.99
CA SER A 73 -2.55 11.97 12.28
C SER A 73 -1.10 11.52 12.50
N MET A 74 -0.72 10.32 12.04
CA MET A 74 0.67 9.87 12.08
C MET A 74 1.55 10.67 11.14
N ALA A 75 1.05 11.04 9.96
CA ALA A 75 1.75 11.94 9.04
C ALA A 75 2.10 13.30 9.68
N GLN A 76 1.25 13.83 10.57
CA GLN A 76 1.53 15.07 11.29
C GLN A 76 2.63 14.93 12.37
N ILE A 77 2.78 13.73 12.94
CA ILE A 77 3.78 13.45 13.98
C ILE A 77 5.16 13.16 13.35
N ILE A 78 5.17 12.42 12.25
CA ILE A 78 6.37 11.95 11.56
C ILE A 78 7.03 13.08 10.75
N GLY A 79 6.25 14.10 10.38
CA GLY A 79 6.67 15.16 9.46
C GLY A 79 6.20 14.90 8.04
N PRO A 80 6.30 15.92 7.17
CA PRO A 80 5.82 15.83 5.79
C PRO A 80 6.57 14.75 5.01
N LEU A 81 5.81 13.92 4.30
CA LEU A 81 6.36 12.97 3.33
C LEU A 81 6.78 13.71 2.05
N ASP A 82 7.73 13.14 1.32
CA ASP A 82 8.15 13.66 0.02
C ASP A 82 6.98 13.67 -0.98
N GLU A 83 6.68 14.85 -1.53
CA GLU A 83 5.56 15.03 -2.47
C GLU A 83 5.75 14.25 -3.77
N GLY A 84 7.00 14.11 -4.25
CA GLY A 84 7.31 13.33 -5.44
C GLY A 84 7.06 11.85 -5.22
N TRP A 85 7.46 11.33 -4.06
CA TRP A 85 7.18 9.96 -3.65
C TRP A 85 5.67 9.72 -3.46
N LEU A 86 4.93 10.66 -2.88
CA LEU A 86 3.47 10.58 -2.79
C LEU A 86 2.81 10.52 -4.17
N ALA A 87 3.30 11.30 -5.14
CA ALA A 87 2.83 11.24 -6.52
C ALA A 87 3.11 9.87 -7.16
N GLU A 88 4.28 9.27 -6.91
CA GLU A 88 4.60 7.92 -7.36
C GLU A 88 3.71 6.86 -6.71
N GLN A 89 3.41 6.99 -5.41
CA GLN A 89 2.45 6.13 -4.71
C GLN A 89 1.06 6.21 -5.35
N ALA A 90 0.59 7.41 -5.69
CA ALA A 90 -0.69 7.60 -6.35
C ALA A 90 -0.72 6.97 -7.76
N LEU A 91 0.35 7.11 -8.55
CA LEU A 91 0.47 6.48 -9.87
C LEU A 91 0.49 4.95 -9.77
N MET A 92 1.25 4.40 -8.82
CA MET A 92 1.29 2.98 -8.55
C MET A 92 -0.07 2.45 -8.11
N GLN A 93 -0.76 3.16 -7.21
CA GLN A 93 -2.11 2.82 -6.79
C GLN A 93 -3.07 2.80 -7.98
N ALA A 94 -3.09 3.84 -8.81
CA ALA A 94 -3.97 3.90 -9.99
C ALA A 94 -3.75 2.72 -10.94
N ARG A 95 -2.48 2.34 -11.18
CA ARG A 95 -2.13 1.17 -11.99
C ARG A 95 -2.64 -0.13 -11.35
N VAL A 96 -2.32 -0.37 -10.08
CA VAL A 96 -2.71 -1.60 -9.37
C VAL A 96 -4.24 -1.72 -9.27
N ARG A 97 -4.98 -0.62 -9.09
CA ARG A 97 -6.46 -0.64 -9.13
C ARG A 97 -6.97 -1.21 -10.45
N GLY A 98 -6.42 -0.74 -11.58
CA GLY A 98 -6.81 -1.24 -12.91
C GLY A 98 -6.50 -2.72 -13.11
N GLU A 99 -5.35 -3.20 -12.61
CA GLU A 99 -4.95 -4.60 -12.69
C GLU A 99 -5.82 -5.50 -11.77
N LEU A 100 -6.15 -5.05 -10.56
CA LEU A 100 -7.05 -5.76 -9.65
C LEU A 100 -8.48 -5.86 -10.19
N GLU A 101 -9.00 -4.80 -10.81
CA GLU A 101 -10.30 -4.87 -11.48
C GLU A 101 -10.30 -5.87 -12.65
N GLN A 102 -9.19 -5.99 -13.39
CA GLN A 102 -9.04 -7.01 -14.42
C GLN A 102 -9.02 -8.41 -13.84
N LEU A 103 -8.28 -8.63 -12.75
CA LEU A 103 -8.25 -9.90 -12.03
C LEU A 103 -9.64 -10.31 -11.54
N ILE A 104 -10.41 -9.39 -10.94
CA ILE A 104 -11.79 -9.66 -10.53
C ILE A 104 -12.64 -10.11 -11.72
N ARG A 105 -12.54 -9.42 -12.88
CA ARG A 105 -13.27 -9.79 -14.09
C ARG A 105 -12.89 -11.18 -14.60
N GLN A 106 -11.62 -11.54 -14.58
CA GLN A 106 -11.11 -12.85 -14.98
C GLN A 106 -11.66 -13.95 -14.06
N LEU A 107 -11.56 -13.76 -12.74
CA LEU A 107 -12.06 -14.70 -11.74
C LEU A 107 -13.58 -14.92 -11.84
N LEU A 108 -14.36 -13.86 -12.14
CA LEU A 108 -15.80 -13.98 -12.38
C LEU A 108 -16.12 -14.71 -13.69
N ALA A 109 -15.27 -14.60 -14.71
CA ALA A 109 -15.41 -15.31 -15.97
C ALA A 109 -14.95 -16.78 -15.90
N GLY A 110 -14.43 -17.23 -14.74
CA GLY A 110 -13.82 -18.56 -14.60
C GLY A 110 -12.51 -18.69 -15.37
N GLN A 111 -11.85 -17.57 -15.68
CA GLN A 111 -10.54 -17.52 -16.33
C GLN A 111 -9.49 -17.25 -15.24
N PRO A 112 -8.56 -18.18 -14.97
CA PRO A 112 -7.47 -17.94 -14.04
C PRO A 112 -6.43 -16.96 -14.59
#